data_AF-A0A4R9K9K3-F1
#
_entry.id   AF-A0A4R9K9K3-F1
#
_cell.length_a   1.000
_cell.length_b   1.000
_cell.length_c   1.000
_cell.angle_alpha   90.00
_cell.angle_beta   90.00
_cell.angle_gamma   90.00
#
_symmetry.space_group_name_H-M   'P 1'
#
loop_
_entity.id
_entity.type
_entity.pdbx_description
1 polymer ?
#
loop_
_entity_poly.entity_id
_entity_poly.type
_entity_poly.pdbx_seq_one_letter_code
_entity_poly.pdbx_strand_id
1 'polypeptide(L)'
;MDKFVKKNIIDKKRDEEMRAHQDEFADFEGSKAELYFLKFTHMLARNRKNVFIGLGIVFVLLASVIGFFEYQDYRFQKETVLFEDLVTKHKKANASPLAQIADLEVFLKDQSSGNMDLRVWKDLSRLYAETSNWEKAATYLEMAGKKIDTPKEMKAYYFYIAGNYRDKQPDLKKALENYKISSTLLDTNNEAKSFKAWSFYQTGRLQLANGDKPGAKLSLEKVLKIDGSESDTLEEVKLLTTYLLLKLGKS
;
A
#
# COMPACT_ATOMS: atom_id res chain seq x y z
N MET A 1 30.89 -50.73 17.08
CA MET A 1 31.78 -49.55 17.13
C MET A 1 32.86 -49.80 18.16
N ASP A 2 34.10 -49.93 17.68
CA ASP A 2 35.27 -50.35 18.45
C ASP A 2 35.65 -49.32 19.54
N LYS A 3 36.07 -49.78 20.73
CA LYS A 3 36.42 -48.91 21.88
C LYS A 3 37.56 -47.95 21.55
N PHE A 4 38.45 -48.35 20.64
CA PHE A 4 39.58 -47.54 20.17
C PHE A 4 39.16 -46.35 19.29
N VAL A 5 38.11 -46.51 18.48
CA VAL A 5 37.56 -45.41 17.66
C VAL A 5 36.90 -44.35 18.54
N LYS A 6 36.21 -44.77 19.62
CA LYS A 6 35.61 -43.84 20.59
C LYS A 6 36.68 -43.07 21.38
N LYS A 7 37.77 -43.72 21.82
CA LYS A 7 38.85 -43.07 22.57
C LYS A 7 39.58 -42.02 21.73
N ASN A 8 39.92 -42.33 20.48
CA ASN A 8 40.57 -41.37 19.56
C ASN A 8 39.71 -40.15 19.21
N ILE A 9 38.38 -40.27 19.21
CA ILE A 9 37.47 -39.14 18.97
C ILE A 9 37.39 -38.23 20.21
N ILE A 10 37.39 -38.81 21.41
CA ILE A 10 37.33 -38.08 22.68
C ILE A 10 38.64 -37.31 22.92
N ASP A 11 39.79 -37.95 22.69
CA ASP A 11 41.10 -37.31 22.88
C ASP A 11 41.30 -36.16 21.86
N LYS A 12 40.87 -36.34 20.59
CA LYS A 12 40.86 -35.25 19.60
C LYS A 12 39.98 -34.08 19.98
N LYS A 13 38.78 -34.31 20.52
CA LYS A 13 37.89 -33.24 20.99
C LYS A 13 38.49 -32.49 22.17
N ARG A 14 39.13 -33.19 23.10
CA ARG A 14 39.78 -32.58 24.27
C ARG A 14 40.98 -31.72 23.88
N ASP A 15 41.76 -32.15 22.89
CA ASP A 15 42.88 -31.36 22.35
C ASP A 15 42.40 -30.15 21.54
N GLU A 16 41.29 -30.27 20.80
CA GLU A 16 40.63 -29.14 20.12
C GLU A 16 40.04 -28.11 21.11
N GLU A 17 39.48 -28.56 22.24
CA GLU A 17 39.01 -27.70 23.34
C GLU A 17 40.17 -27.00 24.07
N MET A 18 41.27 -27.71 24.35
CA MET A 18 42.46 -27.14 24.99
C MET A 18 43.12 -26.06 24.12
N ARG A 19 43.18 -26.25 22.78
CA ARG A 19 43.67 -25.23 21.85
C ARG A 19 42.72 -24.06 21.67
N ALA A 20 41.41 -24.27 21.80
CA ALA A 20 40.42 -23.20 21.71
C ALA A 20 40.49 -22.19 22.87
N HIS A 21 41.15 -22.53 23.98
CA HIS A 21 41.30 -21.67 25.16
C HIS A 21 42.62 -20.87 25.20
N GLN A 22 43.57 -21.08 24.29
CA GLN A 22 44.73 -20.20 24.12
C GLN A 22 44.39 -19.10 23.10
N ASP A 23 44.55 -17.82 23.48
CA ASP A 23 44.36 -16.71 22.54
C ASP A 23 45.56 -16.66 21.58
N GLU A 24 45.38 -17.28 20.41
CA GLU A 24 46.38 -17.38 19.34
C GLU A 24 46.88 -16.02 18.82
N PHE A 25 46.23 -14.91 19.22
CA PHE A 25 46.56 -13.55 18.78
C PHE A 25 47.02 -12.63 19.93
N ALA A 26 47.39 -13.19 21.09
CA ALA A 26 47.81 -12.42 22.27
C ALA A 26 49.08 -11.58 22.03
N ASP A 27 50.00 -12.07 21.20
CA ASP A 27 51.31 -11.44 20.92
C ASP A 27 51.35 -10.68 19.58
N PHE A 28 50.20 -10.21 19.08
CA PHE A 28 50.12 -9.52 17.79
C PHE A 28 50.60 -8.05 17.88
N GLU A 29 51.69 -7.70 17.20
CA GLU A 29 52.33 -6.37 17.24
C GLU A 29 51.84 -5.36 16.17
N GLY A 30 50.79 -5.70 15.40
CA GLY A 30 50.27 -4.86 14.30
C GLY A 30 49.16 -3.88 14.70
N SER A 31 48.53 -3.26 13.69
CA SER A 31 47.42 -2.33 13.90
C SER A 31 46.13 -3.05 14.32
N LYS A 32 45.22 -2.35 15.01
CA LYS A 32 43.92 -2.91 15.43
C LYS A 32 43.10 -3.43 14.23
N ALA A 33 43.17 -2.77 13.08
CA ALA A 33 42.46 -3.19 11.87
C ALA A 33 42.99 -4.52 11.31
N GLU A 34 44.30 -4.73 11.33
CA GLU A 34 44.93 -5.98 10.91
C GLU A 34 44.60 -7.12 11.87
N LEU A 35 44.55 -6.85 13.19
CA LEU A 35 44.12 -7.83 14.19
C LEU A 35 42.68 -8.29 13.95
N TYR A 36 41.75 -7.36 13.65
CA TYR A 36 40.37 -7.72 13.30
C TYR A 36 40.29 -8.53 12.00
N PHE A 37 41.07 -8.15 10.98
CA PHE A 37 41.12 -8.87 9.71
C PHE A 37 41.68 -10.29 9.88
N LEU A 38 42.74 -10.46 10.68
CA LEU A 38 43.31 -11.77 11.01
C LEU A 38 42.33 -12.65 11.78
N LYS A 39 41.68 -12.11 12.81
CA LYS A 39 40.64 -12.84 13.56
C LYS A 39 39.48 -13.25 12.65
N PHE A 40 39.05 -12.36 11.75
CA PHE A 40 38.00 -12.65 10.77
C PHE A 40 38.41 -13.72 9.77
N THR A 41 39.58 -13.62 9.14
CA THR A 41 40.08 -14.59 8.15
C THR A 41 40.34 -15.96 8.77
N HIS A 42 40.87 -16.00 10.00
CA HIS A 42 41.06 -17.25 10.73
C HIS A 42 39.71 -17.89 11.11
N MET A 43 38.73 -17.08 11.54
CA MET A 43 37.35 -17.56 11.78
C MET A 43 36.73 -18.13 10.49
N LEU A 44 36.89 -17.44 9.35
CA LEU A 44 36.44 -17.93 8.04
C LEU A 44 37.13 -19.24 7.66
N ALA A 45 38.44 -19.36 7.88
CA ALA A 45 39.21 -20.56 7.56
C ALA A 45 38.75 -21.76 8.42
N ARG A 46 38.57 -21.56 9.73
CA ARG A 46 38.11 -22.58 10.67
C ARG A 46 36.67 -23.03 10.38
N ASN A 47 35.81 -22.09 9.99
CA ASN A 47 34.40 -22.35 9.70
C ASN A 47 34.08 -22.45 8.20
N ARG A 48 35.07 -22.68 7.33
CA ARG A 48 34.92 -22.57 5.87
C ARG A 48 33.71 -23.30 5.31
N LYS A 49 33.43 -24.52 5.80
CA LYS A 49 32.27 -25.32 5.36
C LYS A 49 30.94 -24.64 5.71
N ASN A 50 30.81 -24.13 6.94
CA ASN A 50 29.61 -23.45 7.40
C ASN A 50 29.42 -22.11 6.68
N VAL A 51 30.51 -21.40 6.39
CA VAL A 51 30.49 -20.16 5.59
C VAL A 51 29.98 -20.45 4.18
N PHE A 52 30.52 -21.45 3.48
CA PHE A 52 30.06 -21.80 2.13
C PHE A 52 28.60 -22.29 2.11
N ILE A 53 28.17 -23.06 3.12
CA ILE A 53 26.76 -23.46 3.26
C ILE A 53 25.89 -22.23 3.47
N GLY A 54 26.27 -21.31 4.37
CA GLY A 54 25.55 -20.07 4.61
C GLY A 54 25.42 -19.21 3.36
N LEU A 55 26.53 -19.01 2.63
CA LEU A 55 26.52 -18.29 1.35
C LEU A 55 25.65 -18.97 0.30
N GLY A 56 25.68 -20.31 0.23
CA GLY A 56 24.81 -21.09 -0.66
C GLY A 56 23.33 -20.88 -0.36
N ILE A 57 22.94 -20.91 0.93
CA ILE A 57 21.55 -20.64 1.35
C ILE A 57 21.15 -19.22 0.97
N VAL A 58 21.99 -18.22 1.25
CA VAL A 58 21.72 -16.82 0.89
C VAL A 58 21.54 -16.68 -0.63
N PHE A 59 22.38 -17.34 -1.43
CA PHE A 59 22.27 -17.32 -2.89
C PHE A 59 20.94 -17.92 -3.38
N VAL A 60 20.55 -19.09 -2.85
CA VAL A 60 19.27 -19.73 -3.23
C VAL A 60 18.08 -18.86 -2.82
N LEU A 61 18.11 -18.24 -1.64
CA LEU A 61 17.07 -17.32 -1.20
C LEU A 61 16.96 -16.10 -2.12
N LEU A 62 18.09 -15.48 -2.48
CA LEU A 62 18.10 -14.35 -3.41
C LEU A 62 17.57 -14.74 -4.79
N ALA A 63 18.03 -15.87 -5.35
CA ALA A 63 17.54 -16.36 -6.63
C ALA A 63 16.03 -16.65 -6.60
N SER A 64 15.51 -17.19 -5.49
CA SER A 64 14.07 -17.45 -5.31
C SER A 64 13.26 -16.16 -5.25
N VAL A 65 13.75 -15.14 -4.54
CA VAL A 65 13.11 -13.82 -4.45
C VAL A 65 13.10 -13.13 -5.81
N ILE A 66 14.23 -13.11 -6.53
CA ILE A 66 14.31 -12.54 -7.87
C ILE A 66 13.37 -13.27 -8.83
N GLY A 67 13.40 -14.61 -8.84
CA GLY A 67 12.51 -15.42 -9.68
C GLY A 67 11.02 -15.18 -9.38
N PHE A 68 10.68 -14.94 -8.11
CA PHE A 68 9.32 -14.58 -7.72
C PHE A 68 8.89 -13.22 -8.29
N PHE A 69 9.73 -12.19 -8.18
CA PHE A 69 9.43 -10.86 -8.74
C PHE A 69 9.33 -10.89 -10.27
N GLU A 70 10.25 -11.58 -10.95
CA GLU A 70 10.23 -11.74 -12.40
C GLU A 70 8.96 -12.48 -12.86
N TYR A 71 8.56 -13.53 -12.13
CA TYR A 71 7.32 -14.25 -12.42
C TYR A 71 6.07 -13.37 -12.23
N GLN A 72 6.05 -12.54 -11.19
CA GLN A 72 4.95 -11.58 -10.98
C GLN A 72 4.88 -10.55 -12.10
N ASP A 73 6.01 -10.02 -12.56
CA ASP A 73 6.05 -9.06 -13.66
C ASP A 73 5.60 -9.71 -14.98
N TYR A 74 6.13 -10.89 -15.31
CA TYR A 74 5.69 -11.66 -16.47
C TYR A 74 4.18 -11.94 -16.47
N ARG A 75 3.63 -12.35 -15.32
CA ARG A 75 2.17 -12.52 -15.17
C ARG A 75 1.42 -11.23 -15.43
N PHE A 76 1.86 -10.13 -14.83
CA PHE A 76 1.22 -8.82 -15.00
C PHE A 76 1.26 -8.34 -16.45
N GLN A 77 2.36 -8.55 -17.17
CA GLN A 77 2.47 -8.25 -18.59
C GLN A 77 1.49 -9.09 -19.42
N LYS A 78 1.38 -10.39 -19.15
CA LYS A 78 0.42 -11.27 -19.82
C LYS A 78 -1.03 -10.84 -19.55
N GLU A 79 -1.37 -10.54 -18.31
CA GLU A 79 -2.68 -10.00 -17.91
C GLU A 79 -2.96 -8.68 -18.64
N THR A 80 -1.95 -7.82 -18.81
CA THR A 80 -2.09 -6.54 -19.50
C THR A 80 -2.46 -6.73 -20.97
N VAL A 81 -1.79 -7.67 -21.66
CA VAL A 81 -2.13 -7.97 -23.07
C VAL A 81 -3.58 -8.47 -23.18
N LEU A 82 -3.98 -9.40 -22.31
CA LEU A 82 -5.35 -9.93 -22.30
C LEU A 82 -6.40 -8.84 -22.02
N PHE A 83 -6.09 -7.94 -21.09
CA PHE A 83 -6.95 -6.81 -20.76
C PHE A 83 -7.09 -5.83 -21.93
N GLU A 84 -5.99 -5.46 -22.58
CA GLU A 84 -6.01 -4.55 -23.73
C GLU A 84 -6.73 -5.16 -24.95
N ASP A 85 -6.57 -6.47 -25.17
CA ASP A 85 -7.31 -7.21 -26.20
C ASP A 85 -8.82 -7.18 -25.91
N LEU A 86 -9.21 -7.36 -24.63
CA LEU A 86 -10.60 -7.29 -24.20
C LEU A 86 -11.19 -5.89 -24.42
N VAL A 87 -10.50 -4.83 -23.99
CA VAL A 87 -10.91 -3.44 -24.18
C VAL A 87 -11.01 -3.10 -25.67
N THR A 88 -10.05 -3.55 -26.48
CA THR A 88 -10.05 -3.37 -27.93
C THR A 88 -11.24 -4.08 -28.58
N LYS A 89 -11.57 -5.29 -28.14
CA LYS A 89 -12.75 -6.03 -28.59
C LYS A 89 -14.03 -5.27 -28.28
N HIS A 90 -14.18 -4.75 -27.06
CA HIS A 90 -15.34 -3.93 -26.66
C HIS A 90 -15.49 -2.69 -27.52
N LYS A 91 -14.38 -1.98 -27.79
CA LYS A 91 -14.36 -0.79 -28.65
C LYS A 91 -14.76 -1.12 -30.09
N LYS A 92 -14.21 -2.18 -30.68
CA LYS A 92 -14.54 -2.62 -32.05
C LYS A 92 -16.00 -3.05 -32.19
N ALA A 93 -16.53 -3.71 -31.15
CA ALA A 93 -17.92 -4.17 -31.13
C ALA A 93 -18.93 -3.09 -30.71
N ASN A 94 -18.47 -1.88 -30.34
CA ASN A 94 -19.29 -0.87 -29.66
C ASN A 94 -20.13 -1.48 -28.52
N ALA A 95 -19.48 -2.31 -27.69
CA ALA A 95 -20.15 -3.07 -26.64
C ALA A 95 -20.83 -2.12 -25.64
N SER A 96 -22.05 -2.47 -25.23
CA SER A 96 -22.76 -1.69 -24.20
C SER A 96 -22.02 -1.74 -22.85
N PRO A 97 -22.19 -0.73 -21.97
CA PRO A 97 -21.56 -0.73 -20.66
C PRO A 97 -21.85 -2.01 -19.85
N LEU A 98 -23.05 -2.56 -19.95
CA LEU A 98 -23.43 -3.81 -19.27
C LEU A 98 -22.65 -5.02 -19.77
N ALA A 99 -22.41 -5.12 -21.09
CA ALA A 99 -21.61 -6.21 -21.65
C ALA A 99 -20.13 -6.08 -21.22
N GLN A 100 -19.60 -4.84 -21.21
CA GLN A 100 -18.23 -4.58 -20.74
C GLN A 100 -18.06 -4.94 -19.27
N ILE A 101 -19.04 -4.58 -18.43
CA ILE A 101 -19.05 -4.94 -17.00
C ILE A 101 -18.99 -6.45 -16.82
N ALA A 102 -19.84 -7.22 -17.50
CA ALA A 102 -19.89 -8.67 -17.35
C ALA A 102 -18.55 -9.32 -17.70
N ASP A 103 -17.96 -8.92 -18.82
CA ASP A 103 -16.66 -9.44 -19.26
C ASP A 103 -15.52 -9.05 -18.29
N LEU A 104 -15.54 -7.82 -17.76
CA LEU A 104 -14.54 -7.34 -16.81
C LEU A 104 -14.68 -7.98 -15.42
N GLU A 105 -15.89 -8.31 -14.97
CA GLU A 105 -16.09 -9.06 -13.73
C GLU A 105 -15.55 -10.49 -13.85
N VAL A 106 -15.73 -11.13 -15.02
CA VAL A 106 -15.13 -12.45 -15.31
C VAL A 106 -13.60 -12.33 -15.35
N PHE A 107 -13.06 -11.34 -16.06
CA PHE A 107 -11.61 -11.09 -16.10
C PHE A 107 -11.03 -10.87 -14.70
N LEU A 108 -11.68 -10.07 -13.88
CA LEU A 108 -11.26 -9.79 -12.50
C LEU A 108 -11.21 -11.06 -11.65
N LYS A 109 -12.19 -11.96 -11.81
CA LYS A 109 -12.30 -13.19 -11.03
C LYS A 109 -11.26 -14.24 -11.45
N ASP A 110 -11.05 -14.40 -12.74
CA ASP A 110 -10.36 -15.57 -13.28
C ASP A 110 -8.92 -15.27 -13.71
N GLN A 111 -8.58 -14.02 -13.99
CA GLN A 111 -7.33 -13.65 -14.66
C GLN A 111 -6.54 -12.55 -13.95
N SER A 112 -7.21 -11.60 -13.29
CA SER A 112 -6.56 -10.44 -12.70
C SER A 112 -5.78 -10.79 -11.43
N SER A 113 -4.60 -10.20 -11.26
CA SER A 113 -3.87 -10.26 -10.00
C SER A 113 -3.10 -8.99 -9.68
N GLY A 114 -2.89 -8.74 -8.38
CA GLY A 114 -1.97 -7.70 -7.90
C GLY A 114 -2.28 -6.34 -8.55
N ASN A 115 -1.34 -5.80 -9.31
CA ASN A 115 -1.48 -4.48 -9.92
C ASN A 115 -2.59 -4.40 -10.98
N MET A 116 -2.99 -5.52 -11.59
CA MET A 116 -4.05 -5.53 -12.60
C MET A 116 -5.42 -5.21 -11.99
N ASP A 117 -5.68 -5.67 -10.77
CA ASP A 117 -6.95 -5.44 -10.08
C ASP A 117 -7.28 -3.94 -10.00
N LEU A 118 -6.26 -3.10 -9.73
CA LEU A 118 -6.43 -1.67 -9.61
C LEU A 118 -6.94 -1.04 -10.92
N ARG A 119 -6.39 -1.48 -12.05
CA ARG A 119 -6.80 -1.01 -13.39
C ARG A 119 -8.24 -1.45 -13.67
N VAL A 120 -8.54 -2.73 -13.45
CA VAL A 120 -9.86 -3.30 -13.69
C VAL A 120 -10.93 -2.66 -12.80
N TRP A 121 -10.66 -2.45 -11.51
CA TRP A 121 -11.57 -1.79 -10.58
C TRP A 121 -11.89 -0.36 -10.97
N LYS A 122 -10.91 0.41 -11.47
CA LYS A 122 -11.14 1.76 -11.97
C LYS A 122 -12.12 1.76 -13.15
N ASP A 123 -11.94 0.84 -14.08
CA ASP A 123 -12.79 0.75 -15.28
C ASP A 123 -14.18 0.21 -14.95
N LEU A 124 -14.27 -0.82 -14.10
CA LEU A 124 -15.54 -1.29 -13.55
C LEU A 124 -16.27 -0.19 -12.80
N SER A 125 -15.58 0.61 -12.00
CA SER A 125 -16.20 1.73 -11.28
C SER A 125 -16.83 2.74 -12.24
N ARG A 126 -16.08 3.16 -13.27
CA ARG A 126 -16.57 4.09 -14.30
C ARG A 126 -17.81 3.52 -15.00
N LEU A 127 -17.75 2.26 -15.46
CA LEU A 127 -18.86 1.63 -16.16
C LEU A 127 -20.09 1.48 -15.25
N TYR A 128 -19.90 1.10 -13.99
CA TYR A 128 -21.00 1.04 -13.04
C TYR A 128 -21.62 2.41 -12.77
N ALA A 129 -20.82 3.47 -12.69
CA ALA A 129 -21.31 4.84 -12.59
C ALA A 129 -22.11 5.26 -13.83
N GLU A 130 -21.67 4.90 -15.05
CA GLU A 130 -22.41 5.14 -16.30
C GLU A 130 -23.79 4.44 -16.31
N THR A 131 -23.90 3.28 -15.67
CA THR A 131 -25.16 2.55 -15.50
C THR A 131 -25.96 2.97 -14.26
N SER A 132 -25.55 4.05 -13.57
CA SER A 132 -26.15 4.54 -12.31
C SER A 132 -26.15 3.55 -11.14
N ASN A 133 -25.32 2.50 -11.21
CA ASN A 133 -25.08 1.60 -10.08
C ASN A 133 -23.98 2.17 -9.18
N TRP A 134 -24.33 3.23 -8.44
CA TRP A 134 -23.37 3.96 -7.62
C TRP A 134 -22.78 3.13 -6.47
N GLU A 135 -23.51 2.12 -5.99
CA GLU A 135 -23.04 1.24 -4.90
C GLU A 135 -21.86 0.39 -5.36
N LYS A 136 -22.00 -0.32 -6.48
CA LYS A 136 -20.88 -1.08 -7.06
C LYS A 136 -19.75 -0.15 -7.51
N ALA A 137 -20.08 0.99 -8.12
CA ALA A 137 -19.08 1.97 -8.54
C ALA A 137 -18.20 2.43 -7.38
N ALA A 138 -18.81 2.79 -6.25
CA ALA A 138 -18.11 3.18 -5.03
C ALA A 138 -17.31 2.03 -4.43
N THR A 139 -17.84 0.81 -4.46
CA THR A 139 -17.18 -0.37 -3.89
C THR A 139 -15.84 -0.64 -4.59
N TYR A 140 -15.79 -0.58 -5.93
CA TYR A 140 -14.53 -0.77 -6.65
C TYR A 140 -13.52 0.36 -6.40
N LEU A 141 -13.97 1.61 -6.24
CA LEU A 141 -13.06 2.71 -5.86
C LEU A 141 -12.53 2.55 -4.44
N GLU A 142 -13.35 2.07 -3.51
CA GLU A 142 -12.89 1.79 -2.15
C GLU A 142 -11.83 0.68 -2.15
N MET A 143 -12.04 -0.39 -2.93
CA MET A 143 -11.04 -1.45 -3.11
C MET A 143 -9.74 -0.91 -3.71
N ALA A 144 -9.84 -0.05 -4.72
CA ALA A 144 -8.70 0.64 -5.32
C ALA A 144 -7.95 1.50 -4.30
N GLY A 145 -8.65 2.33 -3.54
CA GLY A 145 -8.07 3.15 -2.47
C GLY A 145 -7.38 2.31 -1.39
N LYS A 146 -7.98 1.18 -0.97
CA LYS A 146 -7.36 0.28 0.02
C LYS A 146 -6.02 -0.29 -0.45
N LYS A 147 -5.88 -0.55 -1.76
CA LYS A 147 -4.68 -1.14 -2.37
C LYS A 147 -3.53 -0.15 -2.57
N ILE A 148 -3.83 1.15 -2.60
CA ILE A 148 -2.82 2.19 -2.75
C ILE A 148 -2.25 2.55 -1.38
N ASP A 149 -0.94 2.36 -1.20
CA ASP A 149 -0.24 2.78 0.01
C ASP A 149 0.32 4.21 -0.12
N THR A 150 0.94 4.50 -1.26
CA THR A 150 1.51 5.82 -1.59
C THR A 150 1.24 6.20 -3.05
N PRO A 151 1.13 7.49 -3.38
CA PRO A 151 1.05 8.64 -2.48
C PRO A 151 -0.31 8.72 -1.76
N LYS A 152 -0.35 9.31 -0.55
CA LYS A 152 -1.56 9.36 0.29
C LYS A 152 -2.69 10.14 -0.36
N GLU A 153 -2.35 11.13 -1.17
CA GLU A 153 -3.24 11.99 -1.94
C GLU A 153 -4.02 11.18 -2.96
N MET A 154 -3.36 10.22 -3.62
CA MET A 154 -4.02 9.32 -4.55
C MET A 154 -4.98 8.40 -3.81
N LYS A 155 -4.55 7.82 -2.68
CA LYS A 155 -5.44 7.04 -1.80
C LYS A 155 -6.67 7.84 -1.39
N ALA A 156 -6.47 9.08 -0.91
CA ALA A 156 -7.54 9.99 -0.52
C ALA A 156 -8.51 10.27 -1.68
N TYR A 157 -7.99 10.48 -2.89
CA TYR A 157 -8.81 10.70 -4.08
C TYR A 157 -9.79 9.56 -4.36
N TYR A 158 -9.33 8.31 -4.31
CA TYR A 158 -10.22 7.16 -4.52
C TYR A 158 -11.33 7.08 -3.46
N PHE A 159 -11.00 7.30 -2.19
CA PHE A 159 -12.01 7.35 -1.13
C PHE A 159 -12.97 8.52 -1.32
N TYR A 160 -12.50 9.70 -1.73
CA TYR A 160 -13.36 10.85 -1.99
C TYR A 160 -14.37 10.58 -3.12
N ILE A 161 -13.93 10.01 -4.25
CA ILE A 161 -14.85 9.68 -5.35
C ILE A 161 -15.82 8.56 -4.94
N ALA A 162 -15.35 7.56 -4.18
CA ALA A 162 -16.23 6.54 -3.60
C ALA A 162 -17.29 7.17 -2.68
N GLY A 163 -16.92 8.18 -1.90
CA GLY A 163 -17.83 9.00 -1.10
C GLY A 163 -18.86 9.72 -1.97
N ASN A 164 -18.43 10.38 -3.05
CA ASN A 164 -19.31 11.08 -4.00
C ASN A 164 -20.36 10.15 -4.62
N TYR A 165 -19.99 8.93 -5.00
CA TYR A 165 -20.95 7.96 -5.55
C TYR A 165 -21.94 7.48 -4.49
N ARG A 166 -21.50 7.23 -3.25
CA ARG A 166 -22.42 6.84 -2.17
C ARG A 166 -23.37 7.94 -1.75
N ASP A 167 -22.92 9.19 -1.81
CA ASP A 167 -23.75 10.37 -1.53
C ASP A 167 -24.81 10.64 -2.62
N LYS A 168 -24.74 9.95 -3.78
CA LYS A 168 -25.85 9.89 -4.76
C LYS A 168 -26.96 8.93 -4.33
N GLN A 169 -26.77 8.18 -3.25
CA GLN A 169 -27.70 7.16 -2.76
C GLN A 169 -28.10 7.43 -1.30
N PRO A 170 -29.13 6.74 -0.77
CA PRO A 170 -29.55 6.90 0.62
C PRO A 170 -28.52 6.45 1.69
N ASP A 171 -27.48 5.67 1.33
CA ASP A 171 -26.46 5.22 2.28
C ASP A 171 -25.41 6.30 2.58
N LEU A 172 -25.82 7.27 3.39
CA LEU A 172 -24.97 8.38 3.84
C LEU A 172 -23.91 7.94 4.86
N LYS A 173 -24.06 6.77 5.49
CA LYS A 173 -23.10 6.28 6.50
C LYS A 173 -21.78 5.90 5.85
N LYS A 174 -21.82 5.06 4.81
CA LYS A 174 -20.60 4.69 4.07
C LYS A 174 -20.00 5.87 3.30
N ALA A 175 -20.82 6.81 2.83
CA ALA A 175 -20.32 8.05 2.23
C ALA A 175 -19.48 8.86 3.24
N LEU A 176 -19.99 9.01 4.48
CA LEU A 176 -19.28 9.70 5.55
C LEU A 176 -17.96 9.00 5.92
N GLU A 177 -17.95 7.67 6.01
CA GLU A 177 -16.71 6.90 6.27
C GLU A 177 -15.64 7.18 5.21
N ASN A 178 -16.02 7.14 3.93
CA ASN A 178 -15.11 7.42 2.82
C ASN A 178 -14.56 8.86 2.86
N TYR A 179 -15.41 9.86 3.08
CA TYR A 179 -14.94 11.25 3.19
C TYR A 179 -14.06 11.46 4.42
N LYS A 180 -14.35 10.80 5.55
CA LYS A 180 -13.48 10.83 6.73
C LYS A 180 -12.10 10.31 6.38
N ILE A 181 -12.00 9.14 5.74
CA ILE A 181 -10.72 8.56 5.30
C ILE A 181 -9.96 9.54 4.41
N SER A 182 -10.63 10.10 3.38
CA SER A 182 -10.01 11.10 2.50
C SER A 182 -9.48 12.31 3.28
N SER A 183 -10.32 12.92 4.13
CA SER A 183 -9.95 14.11 4.88
C SER A 183 -8.82 13.87 5.89
N THR A 184 -8.79 12.70 6.53
CA THR A 184 -7.71 12.31 7.45
C THR A 184 -6.40 12.11 6.72
N LEU A 185 -6.41 11.48 5.54
CA LEU A 185 -5.20 11.29 4.73
C LEU A 185 -4.61 12.63 4.25
N LEU A 186 -5.45 13.64 4.06
CA LEU A 186 -5.08 14.98 3.61
C LEU A 186 -4.81 15.99 4.75
N ASP A 187 -5.00 15.62 6.02
CA ASP A 187 -4.95 16.56 7.14
C ASP A 187 -3.58 17.25 7.27
N THR A 188 -2.51 16.52 6.97
CA THR A 188 -1.13 17.04 6.98
C THR A 188 -0.64 17.51 5.62
N ASN A 189 -1.46 17.42 4.56
CA ASN A 189 -1.07 17.85 3.23
C ASN A 189 -1.27 19.38 3.10
N ASN A 190 -0.26 20.07 2.54
CA ASN A 190 -0.24 21.53 2.34
C ASN A 190 -0.31 21.94 0.86
N GLU A 191 -0.23 20.99 -0.07
CA GLU A 191 -0.20 21.24 -1.52
C GLU A 191 -1.61 21.19 -2.11
N ALA A 192 -2.38 20.15 -1.79
CA ALA A 192 -3.72 19.90 -2.30
C ALA A 192 -4.81 20.60 -1.47
N LYS A 193 -4.65 21.91 -1.22
CA LYS A 193 -5.50 22.71 -0.32
C LYS A 193 -6.99 22.67 -0.65
N SER A 194 -7.36 22.84 -1.92
CA SER A 194 -8.76 22.80 -2.36
C SER A 194 -9.37 21.41 -2.20
N PHE A 195 -8.60 20.35 -2.50
CA PHE A 195 -9.07 18.97 -2.32
C PHE A 195 -9.24 18.61 -0.83
N LYS A 196 -8.31 19.06 0.01
CA LYS A 196 -8.41 18.97 1.47
C LYS A 196 -9.65 19.69 1.99
N ALA A 197 -9.89 20.93 1.54
CA ALA A 197 -11.07 21.72 1.90
C ALA A 197 -12.37 20.98 1.54
N TRP A 198 -12.49 20.49 0.30
CA TRP A 198 -13.65 19.70 -0.12
C TRP A 198 -13.84 18.44 0.71
N SER A 199 -12.77 17.72 1.04
CA SER A 199 -12.85 16.50 1.85
C SER A 199 -13.36 16.77 3.27
N PHE A 200 -12.89 17.86 3.91
CA PHE A 200 -13.39 18.28 5.22
C PHE A 200 -14.83 18.82 5.16
N TYR A 201 -15.15 19.59 4.12
CA TYR A 201 -16.51 20.11 3.91
C TYR A 201 -17.53 18.97 3.77
N GLN A 202 -17.26 17.98 2.92
CA GLN A 202 -18.17 16.86 2.72
C GLN A 202 -18.33 16.01 3.99
N THR A 203 -17.23 15.78 4.70
CA THR A 203 -17.26 15.15 6.03
C THR A 203 -18.16 15.92 7.00
N GLY A 204 -17.96 17.23 7.13
CA GLY A 204 -18.74 18.08 8.03
C GLY A 204 -20.23 18.16 7.65
N ARG A 205 -20.53 18.26 6.36
CA ARG A 205 -21.92 18.25 5.83
C ARG A 205 -22.65 16.96 6.21
N LEU A 206 -22.02 15.79 6.02
CA LEU A 206 -22.64 14.51 6.36
C LEU A 206 -22.69 14.24 7.86
N GLN A 207 -21.71 14.70 8.64
CA GLN A 207 -21.80 14.66 10.11
C GLN A 207 -23.02 15.45 10.61
N LEU A 208 -23.24 16.65 10.06
CA LEU A 208 -24.41 17.46 10.40
C LEU A 208 -25.70 16.74 10.03
N ALA A 209 -25.78 16.18 8.83
CA ALA A 209 -26.95 15.40 8.37
C ALA A 209 -27.24 14.19 9.27
N ASN A 210 -26.18 13.55 9.80
CA ASN A 210 -26.29 12.43 10.74
C ASN A 210 -26.48 12.84 12.21
N GLY A 211 -26.61 14.14 12.51
CA GLY A 211 -26.83 14.67 13.86
C GLY A 211 -25.55 14.85 14.71
N ASP A 212 -24.37 14.54 14.18
CA ASP A 212 -23.07 14.79 14.83
C ASP A 212 -22.67 16.27 14.70
N LYS A 213 -23.40 17.15 15.39
CA LYS A 213 -23.14 18.60 15.39
C LYS A 213 -21.71 18.95 15.86
N PRO A 214 -21.16 18.35 16.94
CA PRO A 214 -19.79 18.66 17.40
C PRO A 214 -18.74 18.26 16.36
N GLY A 215 -18.85 17.05 15.79
CA GLY A 215 -17.94 16.60 14.75
C GLY A 215 -18.04 17.43 13.48
N ALA A 216 -19.27 17.79 13.07
CA ALA A 216 -19.49 18.68 11.93
C ALA A 216 -18.80 20.03 12.12
N LYS A 217 -18.94 20.65 13.29
CA LYS A 217 -18.29 21.93 13.62
C LYS A 217 -16.77 21.81 13.50
N LEU A 218 -16.16 20.78 14.07
CA LEU A 218 -14.71 20.56 14.00
C LEU A 218 -14.22 20.41 12.55
N SER A 219 -14.88 19.59 11.75
CA SER A 219 -14.52 19.37 10.34
C SER A 219 -14.67 20.64 9.51
N LEU A 220 -15.74 21.40 9.70
CA LEU A 220 -15.99 22.66 8.99
C LEU A 220 -15.00 23.76 9.40
N GLU A 221 -14.65 23.88 10.69
CA GLU A 221 -13.63 24.82 11.14
C GLU A 221 -12.25 24.52 10.54
N LYS A 222 -11.91 23.25 10.31
CA LYS A 222 -10.67 22.89 9.59
C LYS A 222 -10.62 23.47 8.19
N VAL A 223 -11.75 23.56 7.48
CA VAL A 223 -11.80 24.21 6.16
C VAL A 223 -11.42 25.69 6.25
N LEU A 224 -11.98 26.41 7.22
CA LEU A 224 -11.71 27.85 7.38
C LEU A 224 -10.26 28.15 7.77
N LYS A 225 -9.60 27.21 8.47
CA LYS A 225 -8.18 27.29 8.86
C LYS A 225 -7.20 26.97 7.73
N ILE A 226 -7.66 26.55 6.55
CA ILE A 226 -6.76 26.31 5.41
C ILE A 226 -6.35 27.67 4.83
N ASP A 227 -5.07 28.02 5.00
CA ASP A 227 -4.52 29.27 4.48
C ASP A 227 -4.37 29.25 2.95
N GLY A 228 -4.72 30.36 2.32
CA GLY A 228 -4.70 30.53 0.87
C GLY A 228 -6.03 31.08 0.34
N SER A 229 -5.92 31.95 -0.65
CA SER A 229 -7.03 32.59 -1.38
C SER A 229 -6.83 32.53 -2.90
N GLU A 230 -5.88 31.73 -3.38
CA GLU A 230 -5.41 31.82 -4.77
C GLU A 230 -6.24 31.01 -5.77
N SER A 231 -7.27 30.28 -5.32
CA SER A 231 -8.16 29.55 -6.23
C SER A 231 -9.61 29.77 -5.87
N ASP A 232 -10.44 30.10 -6.86
CA ASP A 232 -11.89 30.28 -6.76
C ASP A 232 -12.55 29.09 -6.04
N THR A 233 -12.06 27.87 -6.29
CA THR A 233 -12.57 26.64 -5.67
C THR A 233 -12.42 26.60 -4.15
N LEU A 234 -11.36 27.18 -3.58
CA LEU A 234 -11.15 27.17 -2.14
C LEU A 234 -12.06 28.19 -1.45
N GLU A 235 -12.25 29.35 -2.08
CA GLU A 235 -13.15 30.39 -1.59
C GLU A 235 -14.61 29.92 -1.59
N GLU A 236 -15.02 29.22 -2.65
CA GLU A 236 -16.35 28.61 -2.74
C GLU A 236 -16.61 27.65 -1.56
N VAL A 237 -15.66 26.75 -1.29
CA VAL A 237 -15.82 25.78 -0.19
C VAL A 237 -15.84 26.48 1.17
N LYS A 238 -15.05 27.53 1.36
CA LYS A 238 -15.10 28.36 2.59
C LYS A 238 -16.43 29.07 2.75
N LEU A 239 -17.03 29.57 1.67
CA LEU A 239 -18.36 30.18 1.69
C LEU A 239 -19.44 29.16 2.08
N LEU A 240 -19.44 27.99 1.44
CA LEU A 240 -20.37 26.89 1.77
C LEU A 240 -20.22 26.42 3.22
N THR A 241 -18.97 26.34 3.69
CA THR A 241 -18.64 26.01 5.08
C THR A 241 -19.19 27.04 6.06
N THR A 242 -18.99 28.33 5.77
CA THR A 242 -19.49 29.44 6.60
C THR A 242 -21.01 29.38 6.71
N TYR A 243 -21.71 29.12 5.60
CA TYR A 243 -23.16 28.94 5.61
C TYR A 243 -23.60 27.79 6.53
N LEU A 244 -22.95 26.62 6.46
CA LEU A 244 -23.27 25.48 7.32
C LEU A 244 -22.98 25.76 8.80
N LEU A 245 -21.89 26.45 9.12
CA LEU A 245 -21.56 26.85 10.49
C LEU A 245 -22.57 27.83 11.08
N LEU A 246 -23.06 28.80 10.28
CA LEU A 246 -24.14 29.70 10.69
C LEU A 246 -25.44 28.95 10.95
N LYS A 247 -25.77 27.96 10.11
CA LYS A 247 -26.95 27.11 10.31
C LYS A 247 -26.84 26.28 11.60
N LEU A 248 -25.65 25.75 11.88
CA LEU A 248 -25.33 25.05 13.12
C LEU A 248 -25.52 25.92 14.36
N GLY A 249 -25.03 27.16 14.35
CA GLY A 249 -25.12 28.09 15.48
C GLY A 249 -26.53 28.61 15.77
N LYS A 250 -27.45 28.49 14.81
CA LYS A 250 -28.88 28.83 14.97
C LYS A 250 -29.74 27.66 15.47
N SER A 251 -29.19 26.44 15.55
CA SER A 251 -29.92 25.18 15.82
C SER A 251 -29.56 24.53 17.14
#